data_AF-A0A7K3DI43-F1
#
_entry.id   AF-A0A7K3DI43-F1
#
_cell.length_a   1.000
_cell.length_b   1.000
_cell.length_c   1.000
_cell.angle_alpha   90.00
_cell.angle_beta   90.00
_cell.angle_gamma   90.00
#
_symmetry.space_group_name_H-M   'P 1'
#
loop_
_entity.id
_entity.type
_entity.pdbx_description
1 polymer ?
#
loop_
_entity_poly.entity_id
_entity_poly.type
_entity_poly.pdbx_seq_one_letter_code
_entity_poly.pdbx_strand_id
1 'polypeptide(L)'
;REHPSRTLVVIKRVSRTPRDRTTSRLDAEVRVGAEAGTGETVVLRLYGEVVHHAQSVVLPLLLPDAPTVVWWPVDAPLDPAQDPLGALAQRRVTDTYATEQPVQELEARAAAYSPGDTDLSWTRITPWRSMLAAALDQVDCKVTSVGVEGEEFNPSCELLAMWLADRLGVPVRRTLSTGPGLTSVRLETDCGPIVLDRADGTLATLSIQGQPDRAVALKRRETSELIAEELRRLDPDDTYAAALKFGVDRLGDAAAQEAPADPAAAEPVKPVKKAAPARKAAAKKAPAKKAATK
;
A
#
# COMPACT_ATOMS: atom_id res chain seq x y z
N ARG A 1 7.57 -15.18 12.87
CA ARG A 1 6.79 -15.65 14.05
C ARG A 1 7.51 -15.10 15.26
N GLU A 2 6.94 -14.09 15.94
CA GLU A 2 7.76 -13.26 16.85
C GLU A 2 7.27 -13.25 18.31
N HIS A 3 5.97 -13.43 18.61
CA HIS A 3 5.48 -13.45 20.00
C HIS A 3 4.27 -14.39 20.22
N PRO A 4 4.18 -15.10 21.36
CA PRO A 4 2.96 -15.79 21.76
C PRO A 4 1.84 -14.76 21.97
N SER A 5 0.69 -14.96 21.33
CA SER A 5 -0.43 -14.01 21.36
C SER A 5 -1.78 -14.74 21.36
N ARG A 6 -2.82 -14.03 21.82
CA ARG A 6 -4.21 -14.41 21.63
C ARG A 6 -4.80 -13.58 20.51
N THR A 7 -5.31 -14.25 19.47
CA THR A 7 -5.99 -13.58 18.36
C THR A 7 -7.50 -13.65 18.58
N LEU A 8 -8.15 -12.49 18.65
CA LEU A 8 -9.61 -12.39 18.71
C LEU A 8 -10.13 -11.95 17.34
N VAL A 9 -10.84 -12.83 16.64
CA VAL A 9 -11.46 -12.52 15.34
C VAL A 9 -12.90 -12.12 15.57
N VAL A 10 -13.20 -10.83 15.44
CA VAL A 10 -14.56 -10.29 15.65
C VAL A 10 -15.27 -10.12 14.31
N ILE A 11 -16.35 -10.89 14.11
CA ILE A 11 -17.17 -10.87 12.89
C ILE A 11 -18.53 -10.28 13.24
N LYS A 12 -18.75 -9.03 12.82
CA LYS A 12 -20.05 -8.34 12.95
C LYS A 12 -20.99 -8.79 11.82
N ARG A 13 -21.99 -9.62 12.12
CA ARG A 13 -22.99 -10.09 11.14
C ARG A 13 -24.20 -9.15 11.15
N VAL A 14 -24.10 -8.06 10.40
CA VAL A 14 -25.21 -7.12 10.21
C VAL A 14 -26.26 -7.75 9.30
N SER A 15 -27.43 -8.10 9.84
CA SER A 15 -28.52 -8.66 9.02
C SER A 15 -29.23 -7.57 8.20
N ARG A 16 -29.69 -7.96 7.01
CA ARG A 16 -30.48 -7.11 6.11
C ARG A 16 -31.98 -7.13 6.41
N THR A 17 -32.46 -8.09 7.21
CA THR A 17 -33.89 -8.21 7.56
C THR A 17 -34.15 -7.60 8.95
N PRO A 18 -35.27 -6.87 9.15
CA PRO A 18 -35.59 -6.28 10.46
C PRO A 18 -35.71 -7.31 11.59
N ARG A 19 -36.25 -8.50 11.31
CA ARG A 19 -36.47 -9.56 12.30
C ARG A 19 -35.17 -10.16 12.85
N ASP A 20 -34.16 -10.31 12.00
CA ASP A 20 -32.88 -10.87 12.43
C ASP A 20 -31.99 -9.81 13.10
N ARG A 21 -32.27 -8.51 12.88
CA ARG A 21 -31.61 -7.42 13.62
C ARG A 21 -31.99 -7.38 15.10
N THR A 22 -33.16 -7.88 15.48
CA THR A 22 -33.59 -7.92 16.89
C THR A 22 -33.25 -9.23 17.59
N THR A 23 -32.75 -10.23 16.85
CA THR A 23 -32.38 -11.53 17.42
C THR A 23 -30.91 -11.52 17.83
N SER A 24 -30.67 -11.09 19.07
CA SER A 24 -29.33 -11.00 19.64
C SER A 24 -28.72 -12.38 19.89
N ARG A 25 -27.56 -12.64 19.30
CA ARG A 25 -26.82 -13.90 19.45
C ARG A 25 -25.31 -13.66 19.38
N LEU A 26 -24.55 -14.45 20.14
CA LEU A 26 -23.09 -14.52 20.07
C LEU A 26 -22.70 -15.99 19.85
N ASP A 27 -22.00 -16.28 18.77
CA ASP A 27 -21.35 -17.57 18.57
C ASP A 27 -19.85 -17.41 18.79
N ALA A 28 -19.23 -18.31 19.55
CA ALA A 28 -17.79 -18.31 19.81
C ALA A 28 -17.18 -19.67 19.47
N GLU A 29 -16.00 -19.65 18.84
CA GLU A 29 -15.24 -20.83 18.46
C GLU A 29 -13.79 -20.63 18.90
N VAL A 30 -13.27 -21.52 19.74
CA VAL A 30 -11.90 -21.47 20.24
C VAL A 30 -11.07 -22.49 19.48
N ARG A 31 -10.00 -22.03 18.83
CA ARG A 31 -9.02 -22.85 18.13
C ARG A 31 -7.70 -22.81 18.90
N VAL A 32 -7.16 -23.98 19.22
CA VAL A 32 -5.92 -24.16 20.00
C VAL A 32 -5.03 -25.22 19.35
N GLY A 33 -3.71 -25.10 19.51
CA GLY A 33 -2.77 -26.12 19.05
C GLY A 33 -2.60 -26.13 17.53
N ALA A 34 -2.54 -27.33 16.91
CA ALA A 34 -2.23 -27.47 15.48
C ALA A 34 -3.19 -26.68 14.55
N GLU A 35 -4.43 -26.44 14.98
CA GLU A 35 -5.45 -25.69 14.23
C GLU A 35 -5.34 -24.16 14.36
N ALA A 36 -4.57 -23.65 15.33
CA ALA A 36 -4.35 -22.21 15.57
C ALA A 36 -2.87 -21.79 15.47
N GLY A 37 -1.97 -22.73 15.18
CA GLY A 37 -0.53 -22.50 15.26
C GLY A 37 -0.04 -22.37 16.72
N THR A 38 1.04 -21.63 16.92
CA THR A 38 1.56 -21.31 18.26
C THR A 38 0.78 -20.14 18.87
N GLY A 39 -0.43 -20.40 19.35
CA GLY A 39 -1.30 -19.39 19.96
C GLY A 39 -2.73 -19.89 20.19
N GLU A 40 -3.57 -18.99 20.73
CA GLU A 40 -5.01 -19.20 20.89
C GLU A 40 -5.73 -18.26 19.90
N THR A 41 -6.65 -18.81 19.10
CA THR A 41 -7.52 -17.99 18.24
C THR A 41 -8.96 -18.17 18.67
N VAL A 42 -9.65 -17.09 19.04
CA VAL A 42 -11.07 -17.09 19.37
C VAL A 42 -11.83 -16.34 18.28
N VAL A 43 -12.71 -17.04 17.58
CA VAL A 43 -13.58 -16.46 16.55
C VAL A 43 -14.94 -16.14 17.15
N LEU A 44 -15.30 -14.86 17.17
CA LEU A 44 -16.54 -14.33 17.72
C LEU A 44 -17.43 -13.86 16.57
N ARG A 45 -18.65 -14.37 16.48
CA ARG A 45 -19.65 -13.97 15.48
C ARG A 45 -20.83 -13.32 16.21
N LEU A 46 -21.01 -12.03 15.98
CA LEU A 46 -21.98 -11.19 16.68
C LEU A 46 -23.19 -10.94 15.78
N TYR A 47 -24.39 -11.12 16.32
CA TYR A 47 -25.67 -10.94 15.62
C TYR A 47 -26.61 -10.06 16.44
N GLY A 48 -27.54 -9.40 15.72
CA GLY A 48 -28.53 -8.51 16.33
C GLY A 48 -27.88 -7.33 17.04
N GLU A 49 -28.43 -6.94 18.19
CA GLU A 49 -27.98 -5.76 18.94
C GLU A 49 -26.54 -5.88 19.47
N VAL A 50 -26.05 -7.12 19.67
CA VAL A 50 -24.70 -7.40 20.16
C VAL A 50 -23.61 -6.82 19.25
N VAL A 51 -23.90 -6.66 17.95
CA VAL A 51 -22.97 -6.06 16.97
C VAL A 51 -22.51 -4.65 17.38
N HIS A 52 -23.36 -3.90 18.09
CA HIS A 52 -23.08 -2.54 18.56
C HIS A 52 -22.30 -2.51 19.90
N HIS A 53 -22.06 -3.67 20.51
CA HIS A 53 -21.41 -3.82 21.81
C HIS A 53 -20.20 -4.77 21.75
N ALA A 54 -19.50 -4.80 20.62
CA ALA A 54 -18.36 -5.69 20.39
C ALA A 54 -17.24 -5.54 21.44
N GLN A 55 -16.98 -4.31 21.89
CA GLN A 55 -16.03 -3.99 22.95
C GLN A 55 -16.36 -4.68 24.27
N SER A 56 -17.65 -4.79 24.63
CA SER A 56 -18.07 -5.44 25.87
C SER A 56 -17.86 -6.96 25.82
N VAL A 57 -17.93 -7.55 24.62
CA VAL A 57 -17.63 -8.96 24.39
C VAL A 57 -16.11 -9.23 24.42
N VAL A 58 -15.32 -8.30 23.84
CA VAL A 58 -13.87 -8.44 23.71
C VAL A 58 -13.12 -8.16 25.02
N LEU A 59 -13.53 -7.15 25.78
CA LEU A 59 -12.85 -6.69 26.99
C LEU A 59 -12.49 -7.81 27.99
N PRO A 60 -13.39 -8.74 28.38
CA PRO A 60 -13.05 -9.81 29.32
C PRO A 60 -12.12 -10.90 28.73
N LEU A 61 -11.88 -10.90 27.41
CA LEU A 61 -11.01 -11.86 26.72
C LEU A 61 -9.60 -11.32 26.50
N LEU A 62 -9.38 -10.02 26.73
CA LEU A 62 -8.06 -9.40 26.65
C LEU A 62 -7.17 -9.92 27.79
N LEU A 63 -5.86 -10.00 27.50
CA LEU A 63 -4.87 -10.35 28.51
C LEU A 63 -4.49 -9.07 29.27
N PRO A 64 -4.58 -9.03 30.61
CA PRO A 64 -4.47 -7.79 31.39
C PRO A 64 -3.12 -7.09 31.23
N ASP A 65 -2.04 -7.84 31.03
CA ASP A 65 -0.67 -7.31 30.94
C ASP A 65 -0.08 -7.35 29.52
N ALA A 66 -0.89 -7.71 28.51
CA ALA A 66 -0.44 -7.75 27.12
C ALA A 66 -0.93 -6.52 26.35
N PRO A 67 -0.09 -5.91 25.51
CA PRO A 67 -0.55 -4.85 24.64
C PRO A 67 -1.59 -5.39 23.64
N THR A 68 -2.62 -4.60 23.42
CA THR A 68 -3.73 -4.86 22.52
C THR A 68 -3.53 -4.10 21.21
N VAL A 69 -3.62 -4.84 20.11
CA VAL A 69 -3.58 -4.32 18.74
C VAL A 69 -4.89 -4.66 18.06
N VAL A 70 -5.51 -3.68 17.42
CA VAL A 70 -6.70 -3.89 16.60
C VAL A 70 -6.36 -3.60 15.15
N TRP A 71 -6.82 -4.46 14.25
CA TRP A 71 -6.62 -4.34 12.81
C TRP A 71 -7.96 -4.52 12.10
N TRP A 72 -8.26 -3.60 11.18
CA TRP A 72 -9.37 -3.71 10.25
C TRP A 72 -8.81 -4.06 8.86
N PRO A 73 -9.04 -5.29 8.37
CA PRO A 73 -8.60 -5.68 7.03
C PRO A 73 -9.28 -4.86 5.92
N VAL A 74 -10.52 -4.44 6.19
CA VAL A 74 -11.40 -3.62 5.34
C VAL A 74 -12.33 -2.82 6.25
N ASP A 75 -13.00 -1.80 5.70
CA ASP A 75 -14.06 -1.03 6.38
C ASP A 75 -13.62 -0.47 7.75
N ALA A 76 -12.40 0.05 7.82
CA ALA A 76 -11.89 0.67 9.03
C ALA A 76 -12.72 1.93 9.40
N PRO A 77 -13.09 2.13 10.67
CA PRO A 77 -13.80 3.33 11.11
C PRO A 77 -12.94 4.57 10.83
N LEU A 78 -13.52 5.71 10.43
CA LEU A 78 -12.78 6.93 10.08
C LEU A 78 -11.84 7.40 11.21
N ASP A 79 -12.32 7.34 12.46
CA ASP A 79 -11.54 7.60 13.67
C ASP A 79 -11.39 6.27 14.43
N PRO A 80 -10.26 5.55 14.25
CA PRO A 80 -10.01 4.30 14.93
C PRO A 80 -9.94 4.46 16.44
N ALA A 81 -9.47 5.59 16.95
CA ALA A 81 -9.33 5.81 18.39
C ALA A 81 -10.70 5.96 19.08
N GLN A 82 -11.70 6.49 18.38
CA GLN A 82 -13.08 6.61 18.88
C GLN A 82 -13.95 5.37 18.59
N ASP A 83 -13.50 4.41 17.77
CA ASP A 83 -14.21 3.15 17.62
C ASP A 83 -14.18 2.34 18.93
N PRO A 84 -15.29 1.71 19.35
CA PRO A 84 -15.33 0.99 20.61
C PRO A 84 -14.29 -0.12 20.76
N LEU A 85 -13.89 -0.80 19.68
CA LEU A 85 -12.79 -1.77 19.72
C LEU A 85 -11.44 -1.09 19.69
N GLY A 86 -11.29 -0.04 18.88
CA GLY A 86 -10.04 0.72 18.80
C GLY A 86 -9.66 1.41 20.11
N ALA A 87 -10.64 1.88 20.88
CA ALA A 87 -10.43 2.45 22.22
C ALA A 87 -9.80 1.46 23.23
N LEU A 88 -9.88 0.15 22.97
CA LEU A 88 -9.23 -0.88 23.80
C LEU A 88 -7.76 -1.11 23.41
N ALA A 89 -7.31 -0.56 22.28
CA ALA A 89 -6.04 -0.89 21.66
C ALA A 89 -5.01 0.25 21.78
N GLN A 90 -3.75 -0.12 22.04
CA GLN A 90 -2.63 0.83 21.97
C GLN A 90 -2.20 1.08 20.52
N ARG A 91 -2.32 0.05 19.66
CA ARG A 91 -2.01 0.12 18.22
C ARG A 91 -3.27 -0.16 17.40
N ARG A 92 -3.57 0.69 16.43
CA ARG A 92 -4.75 0.60 15.57
C ARG A 92 -4.29 0.63 14.11
N VAL A 93 -4.46 -0.50 13.43
CA VAL A 93 -3.93 -0.74 12.09
C VAL A 93 -5.07 -0.69 11.08
N THR A 94 -4.97 0.21 10.10
CA THR A 94 -5.86 0.29 8.95
C THR A 94 -5.15 -0.16 7.68
N ASP A 95 -5.87 -0.30 6.57
CA ASP A 95 -5.27 -0.55 5.26
C ASP A 95 -5.97 0.28 4.19
N THR A 96 -5.46 1.49 3.96
CA THR A 96 -6.01 2.43 2.99
C THR A 96 -5.97 1.87 1.57
N TYR A 97 -5.02 0.96 1.27
CA TYR A 97 -4.95 0.26 0.00
C TYR A 97 -6.20 -0.60 -0.29
N ALA A 98 -6.90 -1.06 0.75
CA ALA A 98 -8.09 -1.90 0.61
C ALA A 98 -9.41 -1.09 0.48
N THR A 99 -9.33 0.24 0.38
CA THR A 99 -10.50 1.13 0.30
C THR A 99 -10.85 1.51 -1.13
N GLU A 100 -12.10 1.93 -1.36
CA GLU A 100 -12.56 2.33 -2.71
C GLU A 100 -11.95 3.65 -3.18
N GLN A 101 -11.64 4.57 -2.26
CA GLN A 101 -11.09 5.90 -2.56
C GLN A 101 -9.85 6.17 -1.69
N PRO A 102 -8.70 5.51 -1.96
CA PRO A 102 -7.54 5.55 -1.07
C PRO A 102 -6.99 6.95 -0.80
N VAL A 103 -7.02 7.85 -1.79
CA VAL A 103 -6.49 9.21 -1.64
C VAL A 103 -7.36 10.04 -0.69
N GLN A 104 -8.69 10.00 -0.87
CA GLN A 104 -9.63 10.68 0.04
C GLN A 104 -9.57 10.10 1.44
N GLU A 105 -9.39 8.78 1.55
CA GLU A 105 -9.21 8.13 2.83
C GLU A 105 -7.96 8.66 3.55
N LEU A 106 -6.81 8.82 2.87
CA LEU A 106 -5.62 9.40 3.48
C LEU A 106 -5.85 10.81 4.04
N GLU A 107 -6.58 11.66 3.32
CA GLU A 107 -6.95 13.01 3.81
C GLU A 107 -7.81 12.95 5.06
N ALA A 108 -8.82 12.08 5.05
CA ALA A 108 -9.73 11.90 6.17
C ALA A 108 -8.99 11.33 7.40
N ARG A 109 -8.04 10.41 7.18
CA ARG A 109 -7.15 9.86 8.21
C ARG A 109 -6.22 10.92 8.79
N ALA A 110 -5.69 11.82 7.97
CA ALA A 110 -4.86 12.92 8.44
C ALA A 110 -5.62 13.83 9.42
N ALA A 111 -6.90 14.09 9.15
CA ALA A 111 -7.76 14.90 10.01
C ALA A 111 -8.13 14.20 11.33
N ALA A 112 -8.27 12.87 11.33
CA ALA A 112 -8.69 12.07 12.50
C ALA A 112 -7.52 11.38 13.24
N TYR A 113 -6.26 11.64 12.85
CA TYR A 113 -5.11 10.92 13.38
C TYR A 113 -4.97 11.03 14.91
N SER A 114 -4.81 9.87 15.56
CA SER A 114 -4.46 9.74 16.97
C SER A 114 -3.16 8.94 17.16
N PRO A 115 -2.31 9.27 18.17
CA PRO A 115 -1.13 8.48 18.47
C PRO A 115 -1.45 6.99 18.66
N GLY A 116 -0.72 6.12 17.95
CA GLY A 116 -0.98 4.68 17.90
C GLY A 116 -1.78 4.22 16.66
N ASP A 117 -2.29 5.15 15.86
CA ASP A 117 -2.82 4.86 14.52
C ASP A 117 -1.67 4.61 13.53
N THR A 118 -1.87 3.65 12.65
CA THR A 118 -0.96 3.31 11.55
C THR A 118 -1.75 2.74 10.37
N ASP A 119 -1.15 2.76 9.20
CA ASP A 119 -1.75 2.20 7.99
C ASP A 119 -0.79 1.23 7.30
N LEU A 120 -1.29 0.07 6.85
CA LEU A 120 -0.47 -0.91 6.15
C LEU A 120 0.13 -0.38 4.85
N SER A 121 -0.44 0.65 4.23
CA SER A 121 0.16 1.35 3.08
C SER A 121 1.48 2.03 3.46
N TRP A 122 1.61 2.53 4.69
CA TRP A 122 2.86 3.07 5.22
C TRP A 122 3.87 1.96 5.52
N THR A 123 3.39 0.88 6.15
CA THR A 123 4.20 -0.30 6.40
C THR A 123 4.75 -0.83 5.09
N ARG A 124 3.94 -0.97 4.03
CA ARG A 124 4.33 -1.49 2.70
C ARG A 124 5.60 -0.84 2.15
N ILE A 125 5.83 0.45 2.42
CA ILE A 125 6.98 1.20 1.90
C ILE A 125 8.17 1.28 2.86
N THR A 126 8.16 0.61 4.01
CA THR A 126 9.34 0.56 4.90
C THR A 126 10.63 0.18 4.14
N PRO A 127 10.67 -0.86 3.27
CA PRO A 127 11.88 -1.20 2.52
C PRO A 127 12.33 -0.10 1.54
N TRP A 128 11.38 0.60 0.92
CA TRP A 128 11.66 1.74 0.03
C TRP A 128 12.27 2.90 0.79
N ARG A 129 11.65 3.29 1.92
CA ARG A 129 12.14 4.35 2.80
C ARG A 129 13.55 4.06 3.32
N SER A 130 13.77 2.84 3.81
CA SER A 130 15.08 2.40 4.31
C SER A 130 16.16 2.43 3.21
N MET A 131 15.83 1.99 1.98
CA MET A 131 16.80 1.98 0.89
C MET A 131 17.14 3.39 0.39
N LEU A 132 16.14 4.27 0.30
CA LEU A 132 16.37 5.68 -0.09
C LEU A 132 17.20 6.42 0.95
N ALA A 133 16.91 6.25 2.23
CA ALA A 133 17.71 6.82 3.31
C ALA A 133 19.16 6.31 3.25
N ALA A 134 19.35 4.99 3.14
CA ALA A 134 20.67 4.40 3.03
C ALA A 134 21.43 4.81 1.77
N ALA A 135 20.74 5.11 0.66
CA ALA A 135 21.36 5.62 -0.56
C ALA A 135 21.85 7.06 -0.38
N LEU A 136 21.06 7.92 0.27
CA LEU A 136 21.46 9.29 0.61
C LEU A 136 22.62 9.33 1.61
N ASP A 137 22.68 8.41 2.57
CA ASP A 137 23.81 8.32 3.52
C ASP A 137 25.17 8.00 2.86
N GLN A 138 25.18 7.54 1.61
CA GLN A 138 26.40 7.18 0.89
C GLN A 138 27.00 8.32 0.06
N VAL A 139 26.25 9.40 -0.18
CA VAL A 139 26.66 10.50 -1.04
C VAL A 139 26.38 11.83 -0.36
N ASP A 140 27.40 12.67 -0.24
CA ASP A 140 27.23 14.05 0.24
C ASP A 140 26.71 14.91 -0.91
N CYS A 141 25.39 15.08 -0.95
CA CYS A 141 24.70 15.76 -2.03
C CYS A 141 23.44 16.48 -1.54
N LYS A 142 23.01 17.49 -2.30
CA LYS A 142 21.74 18.18 -2.06
C LYS A 142 20.69 17.67 -3.04
N VAL A 143 19.61 17.08 -2.51
CA VAL A 143 18.42 16.76 -3.31
C VAL A 143 17.73 18.05 -3.74
N THR A 144 17.35 18.15 -5.00
CA THR A 144 16.68 19.31 -5.59
C THR A 144 15.22 19.04 -5.97
N SER A 145 14.90 17.80 -6.34
CA SER A 145 13.52 17.37 -6.58
C SER A 145 13.41 15.84 -6.52
N VAL A 146 12.18 15.34 -6.43
CA VAL A 146 11.89 13.90 -6.38
C VAL A 146 10.80 13.56 -7.40
N GLY A 147 10.97 12.43 -8.10
CA GLY A 147 9.92 11.73 -8.82
C GLY A 147 9.52 10.44 -8.11
N VAL A 148 8.23 10.22 -7.91
CA VAL A 148 7.65 8.98 -7.38
C VAL A 148 6.71 8.40 -8.43
N GLU A 149 6.98 7.19 -8.88
CA GLU A 149 6.23 6.52 -9.93
C GLU A 149 5.50 5.29 -9.39
N GLY A 150 4.23 5.13 -9.74
CA GLY A 150 3.46 3.97 -9.32
C GLY A 150 2.06 3.90 -9.94
N GLU A 151 1.32 2.88 -9.55
CA GLU A 151 -0.07 2.68 -9.95
C GLU A 151 -0.96 3.86 -9.54
N GLU A 152 -2.01 4.11 -10.33
CA GLU A 152 -2.99 5.14 -10.05
C GLU A 152 -3.68 4.90 -8.69
N PHE A 153 -3.96 5.98 -7.96
CA PHE A 153 -4.61 5.96 -6.65
C PHE A 153 -3.92 5.09 -5.59
N ASN A 154 -2.62 4.86 -5.72
CA ASN A 154 -1.87 4.03 -4.78
C ASN A 154 -1.48 4.83 -3.51
N PRO A 155 -2.04 4.53 -2.33
CA PRO A 155 -1.77 5.32 -1.11
C PRO A 155 -0.33 5.17 -0.62
N SER A 156 0.37 4.09 -0.97
CA SER A 156 1.79 3.94 -0.66
C SER A 156 2.66 4.93 -1.44
N CYS A 157 2.28 5.26 -2.68
CA CYS A 157 2.98 6.26 -3.49
C CYS A 157 2.76 7.66 -2.91
N GLU A 158 1.52 7.98 -2.53
CA GLU A 158 1.19 9.25 -1.88
C GLU A 158 1.94 9.43 -0.55
N LEU A 159 1.90 8.42 0.33
CA LEU A 159 2.61 8.47 1.61
C LEU A 159 4.12 8.61 1.45
N LEU A 160 4.72 7.93 0.46
CA LEU A 160 6.15 8.08 0.19
C LEU A 160 6.49 9.47 -0.33
N ALA A 161 5.66 10.01 -1.23
CA ALA A 161 5.82 11.35 -1.76
C ALA A 161 5.70 12.41 -0.67
N MET A 162 4.69 12.31 0.20
CA MET A 162 4.51 13.20 1.34
C MET A 162 5.68 13.14 2.32
N TRP A 163 6.18 11.94 2.63
CA TRP A 163 7.34 11.76 3.50
C TRP A 163 8.61 12.39 2.91
N LEU A 164 8.90 12.18 1.62
CA LEU A 164 10.06 12.77 0.97
C LEU A 164 9.94 14.29 0.88
N ALA A 165 8.75 14.82 0.58
CA ALA A 165 8.49 16.26 0.55
C ALA A 165 8.72 16.90 1.92
N ASP A 166 8.16 16.30 2.98
CA ASP A 166 8.29 16.76 4.37
C ASP A 166 9.74 16.73 4.85
N ARG A 167 10.46 15.63 4.62
CA ARG A 167 11.83 15.44 5.12
C ARG A 167 12.89 16.21 4.36
N LEU A 168 12.73 16.36 3.04
CA LEU A 168 13.72 17.01 2.18
C LEU A 168 13.41 18.48 1.90
N GLY A 169 12.15 18.91 2.05
CA GLY A 169 11.73 20.27 1.74
C GLY A 169 11.84 20.62 0.26
N VAL A 170 11.69 19.63 -0.63
CA VAL A 170 11.83 19.77 -2.10
C VAL A 170 10.54 19.40 -2.82
N PRO A 171 10.32 19.90 -4.06
CA PRO A 171 9.20 19.45 -4.88
C PRO A 171 9.24 17.95 -5.14
N VAL A 172 8.09 17.31 -4.98
CA VAL A 172 7.88 15.89 -5.32
C VAL A 172 6.82 15.78 -6.40
N ARG A 173 7.17 15.22 -7.56
CA ARG A 173 6.24 14.90 -8.64
C ARG A 173 5.84 13.43 -8.59
N ARG A 174 4.57 13.17 -8.85
CA ARG A 174 3.99 11.83 -8.95
C ARG A 174 3.71 11.53 -10.41
N THR A 175 4.08 10.35 -10.89
CA THR A 175 3.78 9.89 -12.24
C THR A 175 3.16 8.51 -12.22
N LEU A 176 2.30 8.24 -13.21
CA LEU A 176 1.64 6.95 -13.35
C LEU A 176 2.56 5.94 -14.02
N SER A 177 2.52 4.71 -13.54
CA SER A 177 3.17 3.57 -14.15
C SER A 177 2.20 2.41 -14.38
N THR A 178 2.55 1.50 -15.30
CA THR A 178 1.76 0.30 -15.59
C THR A 178 2.10 -0.89 -14.68
N GLY A 179 3.13 -0.78 -13.84
CA GLY A 179 3.59 -1.84 -12.96
C GLY A 179 2.81 -1.85 -11.64
N PRO A 180 2.82 -2.96 -10.88
CA PRO A 180 1.92 -3.10 -9.76
C PRO A 180 2.43 -2.32 -8.54
N GLY A 181 1.64 -1.36 -8.06
CA GLY A 181 1.98 -0.50 -6.93
C GLY A 181 3.11 0.49 -7.22
N LEU A 182 4.00 0.72 -6.24
CA LEU A 182 5.15 1.61 -6.39
C LEU A 182 6.24 0.98 -7.29
N THR A 183 6.66 1.67 -8.32
CA THR A 183 7.61 1.15 -9.32
C THR A 183 8.94 1.86 -9.33
N SER A 184 9.00 3.17 -9.12
CA SER A 184 10.25 3.90 -9.21
C SER A 184 10.29 5.12 -8.31
N VAL A 185 11.47 5.44 -7.79
CA VAL A 185 11.74 6.70 -7.11
C VAL A 185 13.05 7.27 -7.66
N ARG A 186 12.99 8.52 -8.13
CA ARG A 186 14.13 9.26 -8.65
C ARG A 186 14.38 10.50 -7.80
N LEU A 187 15.55 10.59 -7.20
CA LEU A 187 16.00 11.80 -6.51
C LEU A 187 16.94 12.55 -7.46
N GLU A 188 16.60 13.77 -7.85
CA GLU A 188 17.55 14.67 -8.51
C GLU A 188 18.45 15.29 -7.46
N THR A 189 19.76 15.24 -7.70
CA THR A 189 20.75 15.85 -6.81
C THR A 189 21.76 16.67 -7.62
N ASP A 190 22.54 17.50 -6.94
CA ASP A 190 23.65 18.26 -7.53
C ASP A 190 24.85 17.41 -7.94
N CYS A 191 24.96 16.16 -7.47
CA CYS A 191 25.99 15.21 -7.87
C CYS A 191 25.50 14.13 -8.85
N GLY A 192 24.27 14.24 -9.33
CA GLY A 192 23.64 13.29 -10.25
C GLY A 192 22.48 12.51 -9.62
N PRO A 193 21.69 11.80 -10.42
CA PRO A 193 20.46 11.18 -9.93
C PRO A 193 20.74 9.96 -9.05
N ILE A 194 19.86 9.75 -8.06
CA ILE A 194 19.72 8.48 -7.34
C ILE A 194 18.40 7.87 -7.78
N VAL A 195 18.45 6.66 -8.34
CA VAL A 195 17.26 5.98 -8.87
C VAL A 195 17.09 4.64 -8.18
N LEU A 196 15.91 4.40 -7.64
CA LEU A 196 15.48 3.11 -7.13
C LEU A 196 14.32 2.61 -7.99
N ASP A 197 14.60 1.68 -8.89
CA ASP A 197 13.64 1.22 -9.89
C ASP A 197 13.30 -0.26 -9.71
N ARG A 198 12.01 -0.59 -9.69
CA ARG A 198 11.46 -1.94 -9.54
C ARG A 198 10.42 -2.22 -10.62
N ALA A 199 10.89 -2.38 -11.86
CA ALA A 199 10.04 -2.61 -13.02
C ALA A 199 9.14 -3.88 -12.93
N ASP A 200 9.62 -4.98 -12.32
CA ASP A 200 8.94 -6.28 -12.33
C ASP A 200 8.23 -6.69 -11.02
N GLY A 201 8.26 -5.81 -10.00
CA GLY A 201 7.64 -6.03 -8.69
C GLY A 201 8.41 -6.95 -7.73
N THR A 202 9.60 -7.44 -8.11
CA THR A 202 10.40 -8.36 -7.28
C THR A 202 11.78 -7.82 -6.94
N LEU A 203 12.62 -7.57 -7.94
CA LEU A 203 13.98 -7.08 -7.78
C LEU A 203 14.03 -5.61 -8.16
N ALA A 204 14.61 -4.78 -7.31
CA ALA A 204 14.86 -3.40 -7.63
C ALA A 204 16.33 -3.19 -7.99
N THR A 205 16.60 -2.19 -8.82
CA THR A 205 17.91 -1.68 -9.14
C THR A 205 18.09 -0.34 -8.46
N LEU A 206 19.07 -0.23 -7.57
CA LEU A 206 19.56 1.03 -7.04
C LEU A 206 20.72 1.51 -7.90
N SER A 207 20.54 2.65 -8.57
CA SER A 207 21.55 3.33 -9.37
C SER A 207 21.92 4.66 -8.71
N ILE A 208 23.21 4.88 -8.51
CA ILE A 208 23.78 6.13 -7.99
C ILE A 208 24.86 6.56 -8.97
N GLN A 209 24.82 7.82 -9.41
CA GLN A 209 25.79 8.34 -10.36
C GLN A 209 27.24 8.08 -9.91
N GLY A 210 28.04 7.43 -10.77
CA GLY A 210 29.44 7.11 -10.49
C GLY A 210 29.67 5.85 -9.65
N GLN A 211 28.60 5.14 -9.26
CA GLN A 211 28.68 3.84 -8.57
C GLN A 211 28.09 2.73 -9.46
N PRO A 212 28.53 1.47 -9.31
CA PRO A 212 27.88 0.36 -10.00
C PRO A 212 26.44 0.16 -9.48
N ASP A 213 25.55 -0.21 -10.39
CA ASP A 213 24.17 -0.56 -10.04
C ASP A 213 24.12 -1.74 -9.07
N ARG A 214 23.19 -1.67 -8.12
CA ARG A 214 23.00 -2.69 -7.08
C ARG A 214 21.61 -3.27 -7.16
N ALA A 215 21.55 -4.61 -7.20
CA ALA A 215 20.31 -5.33 -7.02
C ALA A 215 19.88 -5.27 -5.54
N VAL A 216 18.63 -4.86 -5.30
CA VAL A 216 18.01 -4.76 -3.98
C VAL A 216 16.73 -5.59 -3.95
N ALA A 217 16.57 -6.38 -2.89
CA ALA A 217 15.33 -7.10 -2.66
C ALA A 217 14.23 -6.14 -2.18
N LEU A 218 13.39 -5.67 -3.10
CA LEU A 218 12.18 -4.90 -2.81
C LEU A 218 10.94 -5.69 -3.22
N LYS A 219 10.86 -6.97 -2.83
CA LYS A 219 9.68 -7.78 -3.13
C LYS A 219 8.43 -7.17 -2.52
N ARG A 220 7.30 -7.27 -3.23
CA ARG A 220 5.99 -7.02 -2.61
C ARG A 220 5.79 -7.99 -1.45
N ARG A 221 5.25 -7.49 -0.34
CA ARG A 221 5.09 -8.23 0.91
C ARG A 221 3.63 -8.58 1.14
N GLU A 222 3.41 -9.80 1.62
CA GLU A 222 2.09 -10.29 2.00
C GLU A 222 1.59 -9.57 3.26
N THR A 223 0.27 -9.50 3.43
CA THR A 223 -0.36 -8.86 4.61
C THR A 223 0.16 -9.44 5.93
N SER A 224 0.48 -10.73 5.98
CA SER A 224 1.06 -11.37 7.17
C SER A 224 2.44 -10.83 7.54
N GLU A 225 3.28 -10.49 6.56
CA GLU A 225 4.59 -9.86 6.79
C GLU A 225 4.43 -8.42 7.31
N LEU A 226 3.44 -7.69 6.79
CA LEU A 226 3.15 -6.32 7.20
C LEU A 226 2.61 -6.26 8.63
N ILE A 227 1.63 -7.12 8.95
CA ILE A 227 1.10 -7.22 10.31
C ILE A 227 2.20 -7.65 11.29
N ALA A 228 3.07 -8.60 10.92
CA ALA A 228 4.20 -8.97 11.75
C ALA A 228 5.12 -7.76 12.04
N GLU A 229 5.36 -6.88 11.07
CA GLU A 229 6.11 -5.64 11.29
C GLU A 229 5.42 -4.70 12.28
N GLU A 230 4.11 -4.46 12.12
CA GLU A 230 3.35 -3.59 13.03
C GLU A 230 3.30 -4.14 14.46
N LEU A 231 3.38 -5.46 14.63
CA LEU A 231 3.42 -6.09 15.96
C LEU A 231 4.80 -5.99 16.66
N ARG A 232 5.88 -5.68 15.93
CA ARG A 232 7.22 -5.50 16.52
C ARG A 232 7.41 -4.16 17.21
N ARG A 233 6.67 -3.12 16.80
CA ARG A 233 6.81 -1.76 17.32
C ARG A 233 5.43 -1.17 17.56
N LEU A 234 5.07 -1.04 18.83
CA LEU A 234 3.74 -0.60 19.25
C LEU A 234 3.68 0.89 19.60
N ASP A 235 4.83 1.54 19.79
CA ASP A 235 4.90 2.97 20.03
C ASP A 235 4.34 3.76 18.83
N PRO A 236 3.82 4.99 19.07
CA PRO A 236 3.44 5.89 17.99
C PRO A 236 4.58 6.06 16.96
N ASP A 237 4.20 6.06 15.68
CA ASP A 237 5.13 6.38 14.59
C ASP A 237 5.00 7.86 14.21
N ASP A 238 5.86 8.69 14.80
CA ASP A 238 5.88 10.13 14.51
C ASP A 238 6.24 10.45 13.05
N THR A 239 6.95 9.55 12.36
CA THR A 239 7.28 9.75 10.94
C THR A 239 6.08 9.47 10.06
N TYR A 240 5.28 8.45 10.38
CA TYR A 240 3.98 8.25 9.76
C TYR A 240 3.07 9.46 10.01
N ALA A 241 2.98 9.91 11.26
CA ALA A 241 2.14 11.06 11.63
C ALA A 241 2.53 12.32 10.85
N ALA A 242 3.82 12.61 10.73
CA ALA A 242 4.32 13.75 9.97
C ALA A 242 4.01 13.62 8.47
N ALA A 243 4.30 12.45 7.87
CA ALA A 243 4.01 12.20 6.46
C ALA A 243 2.51 12.30 6.16
N LEU A 244 1.65 11.74 7.01
CA LEU A 244 0.20 11.82 6.84
C LEU A 244 -0.30 13.27 6.96
N LYS A 245 0.21 14.04 7.94
CA LYS A 245 -0.18 15.44 8.18
C LYS A 245 0.42 16.44 7.20
N PHE A 246 1.42 16.04 6.40
CA PHE A 246 1.90 16.84 5.28
C PHE A 246 0.74 17.16 4.32
N GLY A 247 -0.10 16.15 4.04
CA GLY A 247 -1.32 16.28 3.25
C GLY A 247 -1.07 16.15 1.75
N VAL A 248 -1.94 15.40 1.07
CA VAL A 248 -1.83 15.10 -0.36
C VAL A 248 -1.93 16.38 -1.21
N ASP A 249 -2.73 17.35 -0.76
CA ASP A 249 -2.93 18.63 -1.44
C ASP A 249 -1.63 19.43 -1.64
N ARG A 250 -0.67 19.28 -0.73
CA ARG A 250 0.62 20.01 -0.79
C ARG A 250 1.59 19.41 -1.81
N LEU A 251 1.29 18.23 -2.33
CA LEU A 251 2.08 17.61 -3.39
C LEU A 251 1.72 18.27 -4.74
N GLY A 252 2.64 19.04 -5.32
CA GLY A 252 2.49 19.62 -6.66
C GLY A 252 2.57 21.15 -6.73
N ASP A 253 2.34 21.87 -5.63
CA ASP A 253 2.39 23.34 -5.62
C ASP A 253 3.81 23.89 -5.91
N ALA A 254 4.84 23.13 -5.56
CA ALA A 254 6.23 23.51 -5.84
C ALA A 254 6.67 23.24 -7.29
N ALA A 255 5.85 22.61 -8.14
CA ALA A 255 6.15 22.39 -9.56
C ALA A 255 5.40 23.36 -10.51
N ALA A 256 4.38 24.06 -10.02
CA ALA A 256 3.66 25.08 -10.79
C ALA A 256 4.40 26.44 -10.83
N GLN A 257 5.37 26.64 -9.94
CA GLN A 257 6.31 27.75 -9.97
C GLN A 257 7.68 27.18 -10.38
N GLU A 258 8.21 27.62 -11.53
CA GLU A 258 9.51 27.22 -12.10
C GLU A 258 9.56 25.90 -12.88
N ALA A 259 8.79 25.82 -13.97
CA ALA A 259 9.29 25.20 -15.19
C ALA A 259 9.60 26.32 -16.21
N PRO A 260 10.85 26.50 -16.68
CA PRO A 260 11.10 27.29 -17.88
C PRO A 260 10.45 26.53 -19.05
N ALA A 261 9.51 27.19 -19.72
CA ALA A 261 8.99 26.72 -20.98
C ALA A 261 10.11 26.83 -22.03
N ASP A 262 10.71 25.69 -22.38
CA ASP A 262 11.65 25.62 -23.50
C ASP A 262 10.85 25.73 -24.83
N PRO A 263 11.11 26.72 -25.70
CA PRO A 263 10.40 26.89 -26.94
C PRO A 263 11.17 26.18 -28.06
N ALA A 264 10.68 25.02 -28.50
CA ALA A 264 11.07 24.48 -29.80
C ALA A 264 9.93 23.67 -30.42
N ALA A 265 9.05 24.39 -31.11
CA ALA A 265 8.24 23.81 -32.17
C ALA A 265 9.17 23.34 -33.30
N ALA A 266 9.03 22.06 -33.68
CA ALA A 266 9.41 21.59 -35.01
C ALA A 266 8.33 20.62 -35.50
N GLU A 267 7.79 20.94 -36.67
CA GLU A 267 6.59 20.44 -37.32
C GLU A 267 6.57 18.93 -37.66
N PRO A 268 5.38 18.34 -37.85
CA PRO A 268 5.20 16.90 -38.09
C PRO A 268 5.54 16.48 -39.53
N VAL A 269 6.45 15.50 -39.67
CA VAL A 269 6.78 14.86 -40.94
C VAL A 269 5.72 13.79 -41.30
N LYS A 270 5.12 13.93 -42.49
CA LYS A 270 4.13 13.02 -43.09
C LYS A 270 4.70 11.63 -43.40
N PRO A 271 3.92 10.54 -43.26
CA PRO A 271 4.40 9.19 -43.56
C PRO A 271 4.41 8.89 -45.07
N VAL A 272 5.56 8.39 -45.56
CA VAL A 272 5.76 7.92 -46.93
C VAL A 272 5.17 6.51 -47.09
N LYS A 273 4.30 6.36 -48.09
CA LYS A 273 3.67 5.11 -48.53
C LYS A 273 4.73 4.10 -49.01
N LYS A 274 4.76 2.90 -48.43
CA LYS A 274 5.44 1.73 -49.01
C LYS A 274 4.48 0.93 -49.88
N ALA A 275 4.95 0.60 -51.08
CA ALA A 275 4.25 -0.09 -52.15
C ALA A 275 3.96 -1.57 -51.84
N ALA A 276 2.84 -2.05 -52.38
CA ALA A 276 2.38 -3.43 -52.34
C ALA A 276 3.21 -4.36 -53.23
N PRO A 277 3.34 -5.67 -52.89
CA PRO A 277 3.67 -6.69 -53.87
C PRO A 277 2.40 -7.31 -54.46
N ALA A 278 2.39 -7.41 -55.79
CA ALA A 278 1.34 -8.05 -56.59
C ALA A 278 1.39 -9.58 -56.50
N ARG A 279 0.20 -10.19 -56.49
CA ARG A 279 -0.05 -11.63 -56.70
C ARG A 279 0.42 -12.08 -58.09
N LYS A 280 1.03 -13.27 -58.17
CA LYS A 280 0.96 -14.14 -59.36
C LYS A 280 0.69 -15.60 -59.00
N ALA A 281 -0.39 -16.08 -59.63
CA ALA A 281 -0.64 -17.41 -60.20
C ALA A 281 -0.62 -18.67 -59.32
N ALA A 282 -1.82 -19.21 -59.16
CA ALA A 282 -2.12 -20.57 -58.75
C ALA A 282 -1.75 -21.60 -59.85
N ALA A 283 -1.26 -22.77 -59.42
CA ALA A 283 -1.22 -24.00 -60.21
C ALA A 283 -1.86 -25.16 -59.42
N LYS A 284 -2.68 -25.93 -60.13
CA LYS A 284 -3.58 -27.01 -59.68
C LYS A 284 -2.87 -28.32 -59.30
N LYS A 285 -3.46 -29.09 -58.35
CA LYS A 285 -3.84 -30.54 -58.41
C LYS A 285 -4.14 -31.04 -56.98
N ALA A 286 -5.40 -31.30 -56.60
CA ALA A 286 -6.17 -32.55 -56.72
C ALA A 286 -5.98 -33.54 -55.52
N PRO A 287 -7.00 -34.32 -55.14
CA PRO A 287 -7.40 -34.52 -53.74
C PRO A 287 -7.07 -35.91 -53.15
N ALA A 288 -7.02 -36.03 -51.82
CA ALA A 288 -6.96 -37.32 -51.12
C ALA A 288 -7.87 -37.39 -49.88
N LYS A 289 -8.96 -38.14 -50.07
CA LYS A 289 -9.66 -39.10 -49.19
C LYS A 289 -9.75 -38.88 -47.66
N LYS A 290 -11.03 -38.85 -47.25
CA LYS A 290 -11.67 -39.37 -46.03
C LYS A 290 -10.88 -40.43 -45.25
N ALA A 291 -10.85 -40.28 -43.92
CA ALA A 291 -10.96 -41.40 -42.99
C ALA A 291 -11.98 -41.03 -41.91
N ALA A 292 -12.91 -41.95 -41.65
CA ALA A 292 -13.97 -41.85 -40.67
C ALA A 292 -13.64 -42.72 -39.45
N THR A 293 -14.03 -42.24 -38.27
CA THR A 293 -14.56 -42.98 -37.10
C THR A 293 -13.97 -44.34 -36.73
N LYS A 294 -13.46 -44.45 -35.49
CA LYS A 294 -14.19 -45.09 -34.39
C LYS A 294 -13.60 -44.67 -33.04
#